data_AF-A0A5B2YYG2-F1
#
_entry.id   AF-A0A5B2YYG2-F1
#
_cell.length_a   1.000
_cell.length_b   1.000
_cell.length_c   1.000
_cell.angle_alpha   90.00
_cell.angle_beta   90.00
_cell.angle_gamma   90.00
#
_symmetry.space_group_name_H-M   'P 1'
#
loop_
_entity.id
_entity.type
_entity.pdbx_description
1 polymer ?
#
loop_
_entity_poly.entity_id
_entity_poly.type
_entity_poly.pdbx_seq_one_letter_code
_entity_poly.pdbx_strand_id
1 'polypeptide(L)'
;MDTKIRLLFIAIAVASMALTPLIMIQNADAASFSCSAQTGKSSDWIEGCKGGWFDHDKCLPKSKYAGDFGKGYEVGWTHGSCK
;
A
#
# COMPACT_ATOMS: atom_id res chain seq x y z
N MET A 1 30.10 -18.48 17.26
CA MET A 1 28.69 -18.01 17.29
C MET A 1 27.87 -19.02 18.04
N ASP A 2 27.29 -18.59 19.17
CA ASP A 2 26.52 -19.44 20.08
C ASP A 2 25.21 -19.91 19.43
N THR A 3 24.92 -21.21 19.50
CA THR A 3 23.73 -21.84 18.87
C THR A 3 22.41 -21.22 19.33
N LYS A 4 22.37 -20.63 20.54
CA LYS A 4 21.18 -19.92 21.06
C LYS A 4 20.92 -18.61 20.31
N ILE A 5 21.98 -17.89 19.92
CA ILE A 5 21.86 -16.65 19.15
C ILE A 5 21.30 -16.95 17.75
N ARG A 6 21.75 -18.05 17.12
CA ARG A 6 21.22 -18.49 15.82
C ARG A 6 19.71 -18.80 15.84
N LEU A 7 19.21 -19.42 16.91
CA LEU A 7 17.78 -19.73 17.06
C LEU A 7 16.91 -18.47 17.19
N LEU A 8 17.39 -17.45 17.92
CA LEU A 8 16.71 -16.15 18.01
C LEU A 8 16.60 -15.45 16.65
N PHE A 9 17.66 -15.47 15.84
CA PHE A 9 17.63 -14.91 14.50
C PHE A 9 16.63 -15.62 13.58
N ILE A 10 16.53 -16.95 13.67
CA ILE A 10 15.55 -17.72 12.90
C ILE A 10 14.12 -17.39 13.35
N ALA A 11 13.86 -17.30 14.65
CA ALA A 11 12.55 -16.97 15.19
C ALA A 11 12.07 -15.57 14.77
N ILE A 12 12.96 -14.57 14.81
CA ILE A 12 12.65 -13.20 14.38
C ILE A 12 12.37 -13.15 12.87
N ALA A 13 13.14 -13.86 12.06
CA ALA A 13 12.94 -13.92 10.61
C ALA A 13 11.57 -14.53 10.24
N VAL A 14 11.18 -15.63 10.89
CA VAL A 14 9.90 -16.30 10.63
C VAL A 14 8.71 -15.45 11.07
N ALA A 15 8.80 -14.78 12.24
CA ALA A 15 7.74 -13.89 12.70
C ALA A 15 7.54 -12.68 11.77
N SER A 16 8.62 -12.16 11.19
CA SER A 16 8.57 -11.01 10.27
C SER A 16 7.83 -11.33 8.96
N MET A 17 7.95 -12.57 8.47
CA MET A 17 7.28 -13.01 7.23
C MET A 17 5.78 -13.30 7.42
N ALA A 18 5.33 -13.54 8.65
CA ALA A 18 3.91 -13.75 8.94
C ALA A 18 3.13 -12.43 9.06
N LEU A 19 3.81 -11.32 9.41
CA LEU A 19 3.18 -10.01 9.63
C LEU A 19 3.11 -9.14 8.37
N THR A 20 3.98 -9.36 7.40
CA THR A 20 3.96 -8.66 6.10
C THR A 20 2.61 -8.77 5.35
N PRO A 21 1.96 -9.95 5.25
CA PRO A 21 0.66 -10.02 4.57
C PRO A 21 -0.46 -9.28 5.33
N LEU A 22 -0.45 -9.27 6.66
CA LEU A 22 -1.47 -8.56 7.45
C LEU A 22 -1.44 -7.05 7.21
N ILE A 23 -0.25 -6.46 7.15
CA ILE A 23 -0.08 -5.02 6.91
C ILE A 23 -0.52 -4.64 5.50
N MET A 24 -0.23 -5.48 4.49
CA MET A 24 -0.66 -5.23 3.10
C MET A 24 -2.17 -5.31 2.91
N ILE A 25 -2.85 -6.26 3.59
CA ILE A 25 -4.30 -6.44 3.45
C ILE A 25 -5.05 -5.25 4.06
N GLN A 26 -4.62 -4.78 5.24
CA GLN A 26 -5.24 -3.63 5.91
C GLN A 26 -5.16 -2.35 5.07
N ASN A 27 -4.03 -2.13 4.40
CA ASN A 27 -3.86 -0.95 3.55
C ASN A 27 -4.70 -1.05 2.26
N ALA A 28 -4.83 -2.23 1.67
CA ALA A 28 -5.67 -2.44 0.48
C ALA A 28 -7.16 -2.21 0.79
N ASP A 29 -7.64 -2.68 1.95
CA ASP A 29 -9.01 -2.43 2.40
C ASP A 29 -9.26 -0.95 2.73
N ALA A 30 -8.29 -0.28 3.38
CA ALA A 30 -8.35 1.16 3.64
C ALA A 30 -8.38 1.98 2.34
N ALA A 31 -7.56 1.62 1.36
CA ALA A 31 -7.57 2.24 0.03
C ALA A 31 -8.90 2.02 -0.68
N SER A 32 -9.43 0.79 -0.63
CA SER A 32 -10.71 0.48 -1.25
C SER A 32 -11.85 1.27 -0.62
N PHE A 33 -11.92 1.35 0.71
CA PHE A 33 -12.96 2.10 1.42
C PHE A 33 -12.83 3.61 1.17
N SER A 34 -11.64 4.19 1.35
CA SER A 34 -11.43 5.64 1.22
C SER A 34 -11.68 6.13 -0.21
N CYS A 35 -11.14 5.43 -1.22
CA CYS A 35 -11.33 5.82 -2.61
C CYS A 35 -12.77 5.62 -3.08
N SER A 36 -13.43 4.53 -2.66
CA SER A 36 -14.81 4.23 -3.08
C SER A 36 -15.88 5.04 -2.32
N ALA A 37 -15.55 5.61 -1.15
CA ALA A 37 -16.43 6.49 -0.39
C ALA A 37 -16.60 7.88 -1.03
N GLN A 38 -15.76 8.25 -1.99
CA GLN A 38 -15.82 9.54 -2.68
C GLN A 38 -16.99 9.58 -3.68
N THR A 39 -18.04 10.30 -3.33
CA THR A 39 -19.24 10.44 -4.16
C THR A 39 -18.98 11.28 -5.41
N GLY A 40 -19.56 10.89 -6.55
CA GLY A 40 -19.48 11.64 -7.81
C GLY A 40 -18.17 11.48 -8.57
N LYS A 41 -17.35 10.47 -8.21
CA LYS A 41 -16.13 10.13 -8.93
C LYS A 41 -16.39 9.05 -9.98
N SER A 42 -15.68 9.13 -11.10
CA SER A 42 -15.69 8.11 -12.15
C SER A 42 -14.98 6.83 -11.68
N SER A 43 -15.28 5.70 -12.31
CA SER A 43 -14.57 4.43 -12.08
C SER A 43 -13.05 4.61 -12.24
N ASP A 44 -12.64 5.32 -13.29
CA ASP A 44 -11.24 5.58 -13.60
C ASP A 44 -10.54 6.37 -12.48
N TRP A 45 -11.24 7.35 -11.89
CA TRP A 45 -10.73 8.09 -10.74
C TRP A 45 -10.54 7.18 -9.52
N ILE A 46 -11.51 6.30 -9.25
CA ILE A 46 -11.44 5.36 -8.11
C ILE A 46 -10.28 4.37 -8.31
N GLU A 47 -10.11 3.83 -9.51
CA GLU A 47 -8.99 2.95 -9.84
C GLU A 47 -7.65 3.65 -9.74
N GLY A 48 -7.56 4.89 -10.23
CA GLY A 48 -6.39 5.75 -10.06
C GLY A 48 -6.04 5.90 -8.58
N CYS A 49 -7.03 6.23 -7.74
CA CYS A 49 -6.84 6.39 -6.30
C CYS A 49 -6.33 5.11 -5.63
N LYS A 50 -6.87 3.93 -5.98
CA LYS A 50 -6.35 2.66 -5.47
C LYS A 50 -4.91 2.39 -5.93
N GLY A 51 -4.61 2.69 -7.20
CA GLY A 51 -3.27 2.52 -7.78
C GLY A 51 -2.22 3.42 -7.13
N GLY A 52 -2.55 4.69 -6.91
CA GLY A 52 -1.63 5.66 -6.29
C GLY A 52 -1.28 5.30 -4.86
N TRP A 53 -2.25 4.82 -4.09
CA TRP A 53 -2.02 4.33 -2.73
C TRP A 53 -1.11 3.10 -2.76
N PHE A 54 -1.46 2.11 -3.58
CA PHE A 54 -0.70 0.87 -3.70
C PHE A 54 0.77 1.08 -4.10
N ASP A 55 1.01 1.93 -5.08
CA ASP A 55 2.38 2.23 -5.53
C ASP A 55 3.18 2.91 -4.42
N HIS A 56 2.57 3.84 -3.69
CA HIS A 56 3.22 4.53 -2.59
C HIS A 56 3.49 3.59 -1.41
N ASP A 57 2.58 2.68 -1.07
CA ASP A 57 2.82 1.62 -0.07
C ASP A 57 3.92 0.65 -0.47
N LYS A 58 4.13 0.44 -1.76
CA LYS A 58 5.24 -0.35 -2.29
C LYS A 58 6.54 0.44 -2.46
N CYS A 59 6.58 1.70 -2.02
CA CYS A 59 7.73 2.59 -2.17
C CYS A 59 8.20 2.71 -3.63
N LEU A 60 7.27 2.56 -4.59
CA LEU A 60 7.57 2.77 -5.99
C LEU A 60 7.77 4.27 -6.26
N PRO A 61 8.43 4.66 -7.36
CA PRO A 61 8.48 6.07 -7.77
C PRO A 61 7.11 6.55 -8.27
N LYS A 62 6.80 7.83 -8.00
CA LYS A 62 5.51 8.42 -8.41
C LYS A 62 5.39 8.48 -9.93
N SER A 63 4.40 7.76 -10.46
CA SER A 63 4.04 7.83 -11.87
C SER A 63 3.15 9.05 -12.18
N LYS A 64 3.18 9.51 -13.43
CA LYS A 64 2.31 10.58 -13.91
C LYS A 64 1.28 10.02 -14.87
N TYR A 65 0.01 10.24 -14.56
CA TYR A 65 -1.12 9.85 -15.41
C TYR A 65 -1.98 11.08 -15.70
N ALA A 66 -2.72 11.04 -16.80
CA ALA A 66 -3.62 12.11 -17.21
C ALA A 66 -5.08 11.76 -16.90
N GLY A 67 -5.97 12.75 -17.09
CA GLY A 67 -7.41 12.56 -16.95
C GLY A 67 -7.84 12.26 -15.51
N ASP A 68 -8.99 11.61 -15.38
CA ASP A 68 -9.58 11.31 -14.09
C ASP A 68 -8.78 10.27 -13.31
N PHE A 69 -8.18 9.29 -13.99
CA PHE A 69 -7.25 8.34 -13.37
C PHE A 69 -6.08 9.06 -12.70
N GLY A 70 -5.43 10.00 -13.40
CA GLY A 70 -4.31 10.76 -12.82
C GLY A 70 -4.70 11.58 -11.60
N LYS A 71 -5.86 12.26 -11.64
CA LYS A 71 -6.38 12.99 -10.48
C LYS A 71 -6.65 12.05 -9.30
N GLY A 72 -7.19 10.86 -9.56
CA GLY A 72 -7.39 9.83 -8.54
C GLY A 72 -6.07 9.35 -7.96
N TYR A 73 -5.12 9.02 -8.84
CA TYR A 73 -3.79 8.53 -8.48
C TYR A 73 -3.03 9.51 -7.58
N GLU A 74 -3.10 10.81 -7.85
CA GLU A 74 -2.48 11.81 -6.98
C GLU A 74 -3.08 11.82 -5.57
N VAL A 75 -4.39 11.66 -5.43
CA VAL A 75 -5.05 11.57 -4.12
C VAL A 75 -4.63 10.29 -3.40
N GLY A 76 -4.72 9.15 -4.08
CA GLY A 76 -4.26 7.86 -3.55
C GLY A 76 -2.82 7.90 -3.05
N TRP A 77 -1.93 8.53 -3.81
CA TRP A 77 -0.53 8.71 -3.46
C TRP A 77 -0.33 9.38 -2.09
N THR A 78 -1.19 10.35 -1.73
CA THR A 78 -1.07 11.03 -0.42
C THR A 78 -1.40 10.16 0.78
N HIS A 79 -2.03 9.01 0.57
CA HIS A 79 -2.45 8.09 1.63
C HIS A 79 -1.50 6.90 1.85
N GLY A 80 -0.60 6.62 0.91
CA GLY A 80 0.38 5.56 1.11
C GLY A 80 1.39 5.88 2.22
N SER A 81 2.04 4.83 2.71
CA SER A 81 2.79 4.84 3.97
C SER A 81 4.30 5.00 3.82
N CYS A 82 4.84 4.86 2.61
CA CYS A 82 6.26 5.12 2.36
C CYS A 82 6.53 6.63 2.28
N LYS A 83 7.76 7.08 2.56
CA LYS A 83 8.12 8.51 2.61
C LYS A 83 9.36 8.80 1.78
#